data_AF-A0A935JXG5-F1
#
_entry.id   AF-A0A935JXG5-F1
#
_cell.length_a   1.000
_cell.length_b   1.000
_cell.length_c   1.000
_cell.angle_alpha   90.00
_cell.angle_beta   90.00
_cell.angle_gamma   90.00
#
_symmetry.space_group_name_H-M   'P 1'
#
loop_
_entity.id
_entity.type
_entity.pdbx_description
1 polymer ?
#
loop_
_entity_poly.entity_id
_entity_poly.type
_entity_poly.pdbx_seq_one_letter_code
_entity_poly.pdbx_strand_id
1 'polypeptide(L)' 'MVNPLTGAISDMVHERLGLVLDAAAVGMPTNHQFQALRKIALDTFGNQSFLPELEALVQQHGQDRNGQAKTAGKGVPR' A
#
# COMPACT_ATOMS: atom_id res chain seq x y z
N MET A 1 6.61 -12.17 6.88
CA MET A 1 6.56 -11.07 7.86
C MET A 1 6.44 -9.78 7.06
N VAL A 2 5.41 -8.97 7.34
CA VAL A 2 5.24 -7.66 6.68
C VAL A 2 6.35 -6.73 7.15
N ASN A 3 6.91 -5.94 6.23
CA ASN A 3 7.96 -4.99 6.57
C ASN A 3 7.46 -3.97 7.63
N PRO A 4 8.20 -3.73 8.73
CA PRO A 4 7.80 -2.77 9.76
C PRO A 4 7.46 -1.37 9.22
N LEU A 5 8.16 -0.92 8.18
CA LEU A 5 7.89 0.36 7.52
C LEU A 5 6.55 0.33 6.76
N THR A 6 6.25 -0.77 6.08
CA THR A 6 4.96 -0.98 5.41
C THR A 6 3.81 -0.97 6.43
N GLY A 7 4.02 -1.57 7.60
CA GLY A 7 3.06 -1.52 8.71
C GLY A 7 2.82 -0.09 9.21
N ALA A 8 3.89 0.65 9.52
CA ALA A 8 3.76 2.02 10.02
C ALA A 8 3.08 2.97 9.01
N ILE A 9 3.40 2.84 7.72
CA ILE A 9 2.75 3.63 6.67
C ILE A 9 1.28 3.22 6.52
N SER A 10 0.97 1.92 6.59
CA SER A 10 -0.41 1.42 6.59
C SER A 10 -1.23 2.07 7.70
N ASP A 11 -0.72 2.10 8.92
CA ASP A 11 -1.44 2.67 10.07
C ASP A 11 -1.71 4.17 9.86
N MET A 12 -0.71 4.92 9.41
CA MET A 12 -0.85 6.35 9.09
C MET A 12 -1.88 6.62 7.98
N VAL A 13 -1.92 5.77 6.95
CA VAL A 13 -2.88 5.91 5.84
C VAL A 13 -4.29 5.62 6.34
N HIS A 14 -4.48 4.57 7.15
CA HIS A 14 -5.79 4.24 7.70
C HIS A 14 -6.33 5.33 8.63
N GLU A 15 -5.49 5.92 9.49
CA GLU A 15 -5.89 7.04 10.36
C GLU A 15 -6.39 8.24 9.54
N ARG A 16 -5.62 8.63 8.52
CA ARG A 16 -5.98 9.75 7.64
C ARG A 16 -7.22 9.47 6.79
N LEU A 17 -7.36 8.23 6.33
CA LEU A 17 -8.55 7.79 5.60
C LEU A 17 -9.80 7.87 6.49
N GLY A 18 -9.68 7.49 7.76
CA GLY A 18 -10.76 7.65 8.75
C GLY A 18 -11.27 9.08 8.81
N LEU A 19 -10.38 10.06 8.96
CA LEU A 19 -10.74 11.48 9.00
C LEU A 19 -11.47 11.95 7.73
N VAL A 20 -11.03 11.49 6.56
CA VAL A 20 -11.68 11.82 5.28
C VAL A 20 -13.08 11.21 5.20
N LEU A 21 -13.22 9.95 5.64
CA LEU A 21 -14.51 9.26 5.65
C LEU A 21 -15.47 9.90 6.66
N ASP A 22 -14.99 10.35 7.82
CA ASP A 22 -15.81 11.04 8.81
C ASP A 22 -16.34 12.37 8.26
N ALA A 23 -15.47 13.16 7.61
CA ALA A 23 -15.89 14.38 6.93
C ALA A 23 -16.91 14.11 5.81
N ALA A 24 -16.69 13.05 5.02
CA ALA A 24 -17.60 12.64 3.96
C ALA A 24 -18.95 12.14 4.50
N ALA A 25 -18.98 11.47 5.66
CA ALA A 25 -20.23 11.02 6.28
C ALA A 25 -21.17 12.20 6.62
N VAL A 26 -20.60 13.36 6.94
CA VAL A 26 -21.36 14.60 7.19
C VAL A 26 -21.70 15.34 5.90
N GLY A 27 -20.76 15.39 4.94
CA GLY A 27 -20.91 16.18 3.72
C GLY A 27 -21.67 15.50 2.57
N MET A 28 -21.86 14.18 2.61
CA MET A 28 -22.50 13.44 1.52
C MET A 28 -24.03 13.61 1.51
N PRO A 29 -24.64 13.89 0.35
CA PRO A 29 -26.09 14.08 0.23
C PRO A 29 -26.94 12.87 0.62
N THR A 30 -26.40 11.66 0.45
CA THR A 30 -27.12 10.40 0.74
C THR A 30 -26.18 9.35 1.33
N ASN A 31 -26.74 8.46 2.16
CA ASN A 31 -26.00 7.34 2.72
C ASN A 31 -25.46 6.40 1.63
N HIS A 32 -26.20 6.19 0.52
CA HIS A 32 -25.71 5.35 -0.59
C HIS A 32 -24.42 5.90 -1.22
N GLN A 33 -24.35 7.22 -1.45
CA GLN A 33 -23.14 7.86 -1.98
C GLN A 33 -21.97 7.76 -1.01
N PHE A 34 -22.23 7.93 0.30
CA PHE A 34 -21.21 7.71 1.32
C PHE A 34 -20.71 6.26 1.34
N GLN A 35 -21.59 5.25 1.29
CA GLN A 35 -21.18 3.86 1.25
C GLN A 35 -20.38 3.52 -0.02
N ALA A 36 -20.74 4.09 -1.17
CA ALA A 36 -19.99 3.92 -2.41
C ALA A 36 -18.58 4.51 -2.28
N LEU A 37 -18.44 5.74 -1.77
CA LEU A 37 -17.15 6.35 -1.50
C LEU A 37 -16.33 5.51 -0.51
N ARG A 38 -16.92 5.11 0.61
CA ARG A 38 -16.28 4.31 1.64
C ARG A 38 -15.73 3.01 1.06
N LYS A 39 -16.52 2.31 0.25
CA LYS A 39 -16.09 1.09 -0.41
C LYS A 39 -14.88 1.34 -1.32
N ILE A 40 -14.97 2.32 -2.22
CA ILE A 40 -13.87 2.66 -3.14
C ILE A 40 -12.59 2.99 -2.36
N ALA A 41 -12.71 3.79 -1.31
CA ALA A 41 -11.56 4.22 -0.55
C ALA A 41 -10.91 3.06 0.24
N LEU A 42 -11.72 2.17 0.83
CA LEU A 42 -11.20 0.96 1.49
C LEU A 42 -10.59 -0.03 0.49
N ASP A 43 -11.18 -0.18 -0.70
CA ASP A 43 -10.62 -1.04 -1.75
C ASP A 43 -9.28 -0.49 -2.26
N THR A 44 -9.17 0.84 -2.40
CA THR A 44 -7.95 1.52 -2.87
C THR A 44 -6.82 1.46 -1.84
N PHE A 45 -7.12 1.82 -0.59
CA PHE A 45 -6.09 1.98 0.45
C PHE A 45 -5.92 0.76 1.36
N GLY A 46 -6.80 -0.24 1.23
CA GLY A 46 -6.76 -1.44 2.03
C GLY A 46 -5.79 -2.51 1.53
N ASN A 47 -5.94 -3.70 2.12
CA ASN A 47 -4.98 -4.80 2.01
C ASN A 47 -4.83 -5.40 0.59
N GLN A 48 -5.71 -5.07 -0.36
CA GLN A 48 -5.73 -5.68 -1.70
C GLN A 48 -5.12 -4.80 -2.80
N SER A 49 -4.84 -3.51 -2.55
CA SER A 49 -4.28 -2.60 -3.56
C SER A 49 -3.04 -1.87 -3.03
N PHE A 50 -3.23 -0.81 -2.25
CA PHE A 50 -2.12 0.04 -1.79
C PHE A 50 -1.04 -0.72 -1.00
N LEU A 51 -1.41 -1.62 -0.08
CA LEU A 51 -0.41 -2.30 0.76
C LEU A 51 0.52 -3.24 -0.03
N PRO A 52 0.02 -4.09 -0.95
CA PRO A 52 0.88 -4.86 -1.85
C PRO A 52 1.82 -3.97 -2.71
N GLU A 53 1.32 -2.86 -3.25
CA GLU A 53 2.12 -1.93 -4.05
C GLU A 53 3.23 -1.27 -3.22
N LEU A 54 2.90 -0.86 -1.99
CA LEU A 54 3.84 -0.29 -1.04
C LEU A 54 4.90 -1.32 -0.62
N GLU A 55 4.50 -2.56 -0.35
CA GLU A 55 5.44 -3.63 -0.02
C GLU A 55 6.41 -3.90 -1.17
N ALA A 56 5.92 -3.94 -2.41
CA ALA A 56 6.76 -4.09 -3.59
C ALA A 56 7.77 -2.93 -3.74
N LEU A 57 7.34 -1.68 -3.56
CA LEU A 57 8.21 -0.50 -3.60
C LEU A 57 9.29 -0.52 -2.51
N VAL A 58 8.91 -0.87 -1.28
CA VAL A 58 9.86 -0.98 -0.16
C VAL A 58 10.89 -2.09 -0.43
N GLN A 59 10.47 -3.21 -1.00
CA GLN A 59 11.37 -4.29 -1.39
C GLN A 59 12.34 -3.89 -2.51
N GLN A 60 11.86 -3.18 -3.54
CA GLN A 60 12.71 -2.66 -4.64
C GLN A 60 13.81 -1.74 -4.09
N HIS A 61 13.45 -0.76 -3.25
CA HIS A 61 14.43 0.14 -2.64
C HIS A 61 15.37 -0.55 -1.65
N GLY A 62 14.91 -1.61 -0.97
CA GLY A 62 15.76 -2.44 -0.11
C GLY A 62 16.78 -3.27 -0.90
N GLN A 63 16.41 -3.76 -2.09
CA GLN A 63 17.31 -4.49 -2.98
C GLN A 63 18.36 -3.58 -3.64
N ASP A 64 17.96 -2.39 -4.08
CA ASP A 64 18.89 -1.40 -4.66
C ASP A 64 19.96 -0.96 -3.66
N ARG A 65 19.61 -0.87 -2.37
CA ARG A 65 20.55 -0.54 -1.29
C ARG A 65 21.51 -1.67 -0.91
N ASN A 66 21.11 -2.92 -1.11
CA ASN A 66 21.90 -4.09 -0.71
C ASN A 66 22.75 -4.71 -1.83
N GLY A 67 22.76 -4.13 -3.03
CA GLY A 67 23.84 -4.35 -4.02
C GLY A 67 24.19 -5.80 -4.34
N GLN A 68 23.24 -6.74 -4.24
CA GLN A 68 23.40 -8.07 -4.81
C GLN A 68 22.46 -8.18 -6.00
N ALA A 69 22.93 -7.63 -7.12
CA ALA A 69 22.58 -8.19 -8.41
C ALA A 69 22.77 -9.70 -8.30
N LYS A 70 21.68 -10.47 -8.43
CA LYS A 70 21.77 -11.92 -8.65
C LYS A 70 22.64 -12.08 -9.88
N THR A 71 23.93 -12.40 -9.69
CA THR A 71 24.79 -12.91 -10.74
C THR A 71 24.13 -14.19 -11.21
N ALA A 72 23.31 -14.06 -12.26
CA ALA A 72 22.82 -15.19 -13.01
C ALA A 72 24.05 -15.92 -13.52
N GLY A 73 24.34 -17.07 -12.92
CA GLY A 73 25.39 -17.97 -13.36
C GLY A 73 25.09 -18.39 -14.80
N LYS A 74 25.66 -17.68 -15.77
CA LYS A 74 25.94 -18.22 -17.09
C LYS A 74 27.32 -18.83 -17.02
N GLY A 75 27.37 -20.15 -16.88
CA GLY A 75 28.58 -20.92 -17.03
C GLY A 75 29.26 -20.59 -18.36
N VAL A 76 30.54 -20.24 -18.27
CA VAL A 76 31.44 -20.17 -19.42
C VAL A 76 32.03 -21.57 -19.59
N PRO A 77 31.79 -22.27 -20.72
CA PRO A 77 32.50 -23.51 -21.01
C PRO A 77 33.95 -23.18 -21.35
N ARG A 78 34.90 -23.91 -20.76
CA ARG A 78 36.26 -24.07 -21.31
C ARG A 78 36.30 -25.33 -22.15
#